data_AF-S2R7E0-F1
#
_entry.id   AF-S2R7E0-F1
#
_cell.length_a   1.000
_cell.length_b   1.000
_cell.length_c   1.000
_cell.angle_alpha   90.00
_cell.angle_beta   90.00
_cell.angle_gamma   90.00
#
_symmetry.space_group_name_H-M   'P 1'
#
loop_
_entity.id
_entity.type
_entity.pdbx_description
1 polymer ?
#
loop_
_entity_poly.entity_id
_entity_poly.type
_entity_poly.pdbx_seq_one_letter_code
_entity_poly.pdbx_strand_id
1 'polypeptide(L)'
;HVGEPVTVKVLSIQDGKIGLSIRKAVDKPQQSEHENSHRESHHTPSARPSGNRYQGGARSGGGNHFGHKAQPSKDDFDAMMSGYLKESEDRLSVLRRNTEGKRGGRGGRRS
;
A
#
# COMPACT_ATOMS: atom_id res chain seq x y z
N HIS A 1 18.57 10.49 -20.41
CA HIS A 1 19.81 10.42 -19.61
C HIS A 1 19.94 11.66 -18.71
N VAL A 2 20.88 11.72 -17.77
CA VAL A 2 21.17 12.98 -17.05
C VAL A 2 21.84 13.96 -18.02
N GLY A 3 21.34 15.19 -18.11
CA GLY A 3 21.87 16.25 -19.00
C GLY A 3 21.06 16.49 -20.29
N GLU A 4 19.99 15.74 -20.52
CA GLU A 4 19.11 15.90 -21.68
C GLU A 4 18.01 16.95 -21.41
N PRO A 5 17.68 17.83 -22.38
CA PRO A 5 16.61 18.80 -22.20
C PRO A 5 15.23 18.13 -22.17
N VAL A 6 14.35 18.60 -21.28
CA VAL A 6 12.98 18.07 -21.12
C VAL A 6 11.95 19.20 -21.07
N THR A 7 10.76 18.94 -21.60
CA THR A 7 9.62 19.86 -21.51
C THR A 7 8.80 19.56 -20.25
N VAL A 8 8.47 20.58 -19.47
CA VAL A 8 7.75 20.47 -18.19
C VAL A 8 6.67 21.54 -18.06
N LYS A 9 5.61 21.24 -17.31
CA LYS A 9 4.57 22.21 -16.95
C LYS A 9 4.76 22.67 -15.50
N VAL A 10 4.76 23.98 -15.27
CA VAL A 10 4.78 24.56 -13.92
C VAL A 10 3.41 24.37 -13.27
N LEU A 11 3.39 23.85 -12.04
CA LEU A 11 2.18 23.61 -11.26
C LEU A 11 2.02 24.58 -10.09
N SER A 12 3.11 24.93 -9.42
CA SER A 12 3.10 25.82 -8.27
C SER A 12 4.42 26.57 -8.12
N ILE A 13 4.37 27.74 -7.51
CA ILE A 13 5.54 28.53 -7.11
C ILE A 13 5.28 29.03 -5.68
N GLN A 14 6.09 28.59 -4.71
CA GLN A 14 5.96 28.95 -3.30
C GLN A 14 7.34 29.00 -2.63
N ASP A 15 7.62 30.06 -1.89
CA ASP A 15 8.83 30.21 -1.06
C ASP A 15 10.14 29.88 -1.78
N GLY A 16 10.27 30.34 -3.03
CA GLY A 16 11.44 30.08 -3.86
C GLY A 16 11.53 28.66 -4.45
N LYS A 17 10.51 27.82 -4.26
CA LYS A 17 10.39 26.48 -4.86
C LYS A 17 9.39 26.47 -6.00
N ILE A 18 9.68 25.65 -7.00
CA ILE A 18 8.84 25.47 -8.19
C ILE A 18 8.41 24.01 -8.28
N GLY A 19 7.10 23.75 -8.30
CA GLY A 19 6.54 22.44 -8.60
C GLY A 19 6.43 22.22 -10.10
N LEU A 20 7.08 21.19 -10.64
CA LEU A 20 7.10 20.87 -12.08
C LEU A 20 6.44 19.51 -12.36
N SER A 21 5.83 19.35 -13.53
CA SER A 21 5.27 18.07 -13.98
C SER A 21 5.64 17.75 -15.43
N ILE A 22 6.32 16.63 -15.63
CA ILE A 22 6.63 16.06 -16.95
C ILE A 22 5.37 15.39 -17.54
N ARG A 23 4.58 14.68 -16.72
CA ARG A 23 3.38 13.96 -17.17
C ARG A 23 2.34 14.89 -17.79
N LYS A 24 2.14 16.07 -17.18
CA LYS A 24 1.20 17.10 -17.67
C LYS A 24 1.77 17.94 -18.82
N ALA A 25 3.06 17.76 -19.17
CA ALA A 25 3.70 18.45 -20.28
C ALA A 25 3.66 17.66 -21.60
N VAL A 26 3.29 16.38 -21.54
CA VAL A 26 3.00 15.60 -22.74
C VAL A 26 1.54 15.82 -23.09
N ASP A 27 1.26 16.39 -24.27
CA ASP A 27 -0.08 16.43 -24.87
C ASP A 27 -0.53 15.02 -25.22
N LYS A 28 -0.98 14.27 -24.21
CA LYS A 28 -1.80 13.09 -24.42
C LYS A 28 -3.25 13.55 -24.38
N PRO A 29 -4.12 13.09 -25.30
CA PRO A 29 -5.55 13.37 -25.18
C PRO A 29 -5.99 12.94 -23.79
N GLN A 30 -6.69 13.83 -23.06
CA GLN A 30 -7.19 13.57 -21.71
C GLN A 30 -7.83 12.19 -21.70
N GLN A 31 -7.20 11.23 -21.01
CA GLN A 31 -7.90 10.01 -20.64
C GLN A 31 -9.10 10.48 -19.83
N SER A 32 -10.27 10.28 -20.42
CA SER A 32 -11.59 10.58 -19.88
C SER A 32 -11.59 10.32 -18.38
N GLU A 33 -11.79 11.37 -17.59
CA GLU A 33 -12.19 11.22 -16.20
C GLU A 33 -13.39 10.28 -16.21
N HIS A 34 -13.20 9.05 -15.73
CA HIS A 34 -14.30 8.11 -15.59
C HIS A 34 -15.27 8.72 -14.59
N GLU A 35 -16.33 9.34 -15.11
CA GLU A 35 -17.50 9.68 -14.33
C GLU A 35 -17.95 8.42 -13.58
N ASN A 36 -17.85 8.49 -12.26
CA ASN A 36 -18.49 7.53 -11.38
C ASN A 36 -20.00 7.82 -11.41
N SER A 37 -20.66 7.48 -12.51
CA SER A 37 -22.11 7.38 -12.55
C SER A 37 -22.52 6.30 -11.56
N HIS A 38 -23.31 6.72 -10.58
CA HIS A 38 -23.79 5.96 -9.44
C HIS A 38 -24.23 4.53 -9.80
N ARG A 39 -23.78 3.59 -8.96
CA ARG A 39 -24.30 2.24 -8.85
C ARG A 39 -25.75 2.29 -8.38
N GLU A 40 -26.70 2.13 -9.28
CA GLU A 40 -28.06 1.74 -8.91
C GLU A 40 -28.07 0.24 -8.62
N SER A 41 -27.71 -0.11 -7.38
CA SER A 41 -27.80 -1.46 -6.87
C SER A 41 -29.27 -1.81 -6.65
N HIS A 42 -29.91 -2.42 -7.65
CA HIS A 42 -31.20 -3.10 -7.48
C HIS A 42 -31.02 -4.34 -6.59
N HIS A 43 -30.97 -4.16 -5.28
CA HIS A 43 -31.12 -5.25 -4.32
C HIS A 43 -32.62 -5.53 -4.11
N THR A 44 -33.15 -6.50 -4.84
CA THR A 44 -34.40 -7.17 -4.49
C THR A 44 -34.13 -8.13 -3.31
N PRO A 45 -34.80 -8.01 -2.15
CA PRO A 45 -34.73 -9.04 -1.13
C PRO A 45 -35.81 -10.09 -1.43
N SER A 46 -35.45 -11.13 -2.19
CA SER A 46 -36.33 -12.30 -2.30
C SER A 46 -36.09 -13.22 -1.12
N ALA A 47 -37.15 -13.43 -0.36
CA ALA A 47 -37.16 -14.12 0.91
C ALA A 47 -37.24 -15.65 0.75
N ARG A 48 -36.64 -16.36 1.73
CA ARG A 48 -36.98 -17.70 2.30
C ARG A 48 -36.40 -18.98 1.63
N PRO A 49 -36.37 -20.13 2.35
CA PRO A 49 -35.94 -20.38 3.74
C PRO A 49 -35.17 -21.73 3.93
N SER A 50 -34.75 -22.01 5.19
CA SER A 50 -34.65 -23.35 5.81
C SER A 50 -33.40 -24.22 5.60
N GLY A 51 -32.83 -24.74 6.70
CA GLY A 51 -31.93 -25.91 6.62
C GLY A 51 -30.93 -26.12 7.77
N ASN A 52 -31.42 -26.53 8.93
CA ASN A 52 -30.67 -26.96 10.13
C ASN A 52 -29.76 -28.20 9.90
N ARG A 53 -28.47 -28.17 10.31
CA ARG A 53 -27.85 -29.22 11.17
C ARG A 53 -26.34 -29.07 11.42
N TYR A 54 -26.00 -29.27 12.69
CA TYR A 54 -24.67 -29.52 13.24
C TYR A 54 -24.05 -30.81 12.70
N GLN A 55 -22.77 -30.77 12.30
CA GLN A 55 -21.86 -31.92 12.29
C GLN A 55 -20.43 -31.40 12.46
N GLY A 56 -19.69 -31.98 13.42
CA GLY A 56 -18.46 -31.42 13.94
C GLY A 56 -17.20 -31.62 13.11
N GLY A 57 -16.15 -30.95 13.61
CA GLY A 57 -14.77 -31.44 13.70
C GLY A 57 -13.98 -31.60 12.40
N ALA A 58 -13.03 -30.69 12.18
CA ALA A 58 -11.65 -31.06 11.87
C ALA A 58 -10.75 -29.84 12.01
N ARG A 59 -9.64 -30.04 12.73
CA ARG A 59 -8.49 -29.16 12.79
C ARG A 59 -7.90 -29.06 11.38
N SER A 60 -7.83 -27.86 10.83
CA SER A 60 -6.92 -27.56 9.72
C SER A 60 -6.31 -26.20 9.98
N GLY A 61 -5.02 -26.21 10.29
CA GLY A 61 -4.20 -25.02 10.28
C GLY A 61 -4.26 -24.39 8.89
N GLY A 62 -4.57 -23.12 8.86
CA GLY A 62 -4.70 -22.37 7.62
C GLY A 62 -5.00 -20.94 7.98
N GLY A 63 -4.04 -20.30 8.66
CA GLY A 63 -4.10 -18.88 8.96
C GLY A 63 -4.50 -18.14 7.69
N ASN A 64 -5.66 -17.50 7.75
CA ASN A 64 -6.31 -16.84 6.65
C ASN A 64 -5.39 -15.77 6.04
N HIS A 65 -4.59 -16.18 5.05
CA HIS A 65 -4.04 -15.29 4.04
C HIS A 65 -5.16 -15.02 3.04
N PHE A 66 -6.21 -14.35 3.55
CA PHE A 66 -7.32 -13.84 2.78
C PHE A 66 -6.77 -13.21 1.51
N GLY A 67 -7.25 -13.71 0.38
CA GLY A 67 -6.81 -13.29 -0.93
C GLY A 67 -6.88 -11.78 -1.07
N HIS A 68 -5.71 -11.16 -1.15
CA HIS A 68 -5.59 -9.85 -1.76
C HIS A 68 -5.70 -10.07 -3.27
N LYS A 69 -6.96 -10.13 -3.72
CA LYS A 69 -7.32 -9.97 -5.13
C LYS A 69 -6.95 -8.53 -5.52
N ALA A 70 -5.67 -8.31 -5.80
CA ALA A 70 -5.12 -7.02 -6.16
C ALA A 70 -5.76 -6.58 -7.48
N GLN A 71 -6.75 -5.71 -7.37
CA GLN A 71 -7.22 -4.91 -8.49
C GLN A 71 -6.09 -3.92 -8.83
N PRO A 72 -5.63 -3.83 -10.08
CA PRO A 72 -4.59 -2.88 -10.46
C PRO A 72 -5.22 -1.51 -10.66
N SER A 73 -5.44 -0.75 -9.59
CA SER A 73 -5.88 0.65 -9.72
C SER A 73 -5.63 1.46 -8.46
N LYS A 74 -4.80 2.52 -8.58
CA LYS A 74 -4.52 3.57 -7.59
C LYS A 74 -3.80 3.14 -6.30
N ASP A 75 -3.87 1.86 -5.95
CA ASP A 75 -3.23 1.26 -4.78
C ASP A 75 -1.72 1.01 -4.95
N ASP A 76 -1.14 1.20 -6.14
CA ASP A 76 0.28 0.83 -6.36
C ASP A 76 1.26 1.63 -5.51
N PHE A 77 1.06 2.95 -5.36
CA PHE A 77 1.97 3.75 -4.54
C PHE A 77 1.70 3.57 -3.05
N ASP A 78 0.44 3.46 -2.64
CA ASP A 78 0.08 3.26 -1.23
C ASP A 78 0.45 1.84 -0.77
N ALA A 79 0.36 0.85 -1.67
CA ALA A 79 0.89 -0.51 -1.47
C ALA A 79 2.43 -0.52 -1.40
N MET A 80 3.10 0.24 -2.28
CA MET A 80 4.57 0.41 -2.18
C MET A 80 4.96 1.13 -0.90
N MET A 81 4.21 2.15 -0.47
CA MET A 81 4.45 2.91 0.74
C MET A 81 4.23 2.06 1.99
N SER A 82 3.10 1.36 2.07
CA SER A 82 2.82 0.43 3.17
C SER A 82 3.83 -0.72 3.21
N GLY A 83 4.24 -1.25 2.05
CA GLY A 83 5.33 -2.22 1.93
C GLY A 83 6.66 -1.66 2.44
N TYR A 84 7.02 -0.45 2.03
CA TYR A 84 8.25 0.22 2.45
C TYR A 84 8.26 0.56 3.94
N LEU A 85 7.16 1.08 4.50
CA LEU A 85 7.01 1.38 5.92
C LEU A 85 7.20 0.10 6.75
N LYS A 86 6.54 -0.99 6.35
CA LYS A 86 6.67 -2.30 6.99
C LYS A 86 8.11 -2.84 6.92
N GLU A 87 8.71 -2.82 5.73
CA GLU A 87 10.09 -3.30 5.54
C GLU A 87 11.12 -2.44 6.31
N SER A 88 10.89 -1.12 6.39
CA SER A 88 11.74 -0.18 7.15
C SER A 88 11.74 -0.49 8.64
N GLU A 89 10.58 -0.78 9.24
CA GLU A 89 10.46 -1.18 10.65
C GLU A 89 11.19 -2.51 10.92
N ASP A 90 10.99 -3.51 10.06
CA ASP A 90 11.68 -4.80 10.17
C ASP A 90 13.21 -4.65 10.04
N ARG A 91 13.66 -3.86 9.07
CA ARG A 91 15.08 -3.59 8.84
C ARG A 91 15.72 -2.81 9.99
N LEU A 92 15.02 -1.83 10.55
CA LEU A 92 15.46 -1.09 11.73
C LEU A 92 15.56 -1.99 12.95
N SER A 93 14.62 -2.91 13.16
CA SER A 93 14.68 -3.89 14.26
C SER A 93 15.91 -4.79 14.17
N VAL A 94 16.21 -5.32 12.97
CA VAL A 94 17.42 -6.12 12.72
C VAL A 94 18.68 -5.28 12.91
N LEU A 95 18.70 -4.06 12.38
CA LEU A 95 19.83 -3.15 12.51
C LEU A 95 20.09 -2.78 13.97
N ARG A 96 19.04 -2.52 14.76
CA ARG A 96 19.15 -2.28 16.20
C ARG A 96 19.68 -3.51 16.91
N ARG A 97 19.15 -4.71 16.70
CA ARG A 97 19.71 -5.93 17.31
C ARG A 97 21.19 -6.15 16.97
N ASN A 98 21.60 -5.85 15.74
CA ASN A 98 22.97 -6.02 15.27
C ASN A 98 23.94 -4.91 15.72
N THR A 99 23.45 -3.69 15.98
CA THR A 99 24.27 -2.52 16.36
C THR A 99 24.18 -2.16 17.85
N GLU A 100 23.04 -2.43 18.48
CA GLU A 100 22.72 -2.21 19.90
C GLU A 100 23.31 -3.33 20.77
N GLY A 101 23.47 -4.55 20.25
CA GLY A 101 24.09 -5.67 20.96
C GLY A 101 25.59 -5.50 21.31
N LYS A 102 26.26 -4.47 20.78
CA LYS A 102 27.67 -4.13 21.08
C LYS A 102 27.88 -2.72 21.66
N ARG A 103 26.83 -1.91 21.82
CA ARG A 103 26.95 -0.49 22.23
C ARG A 103 26.58 -0.20 23.68
N GLY A 104 26.14 -1.17 24.47
CA GLY A 104 25.98 -0.93 25.90
C GLY A 104 25.48 -2.14 26.66
N GLY A 105 26.23 -2.53 27.69
CA GLY A 105 25.65 -3.24 28.83
C GLY A 105 25.47 -4.75 28.70
N ARG A 106 26.55 -5.49 28.47
CA ARG A 106 26.66 -6.82 29.13
C ARG A 106 27.30 -6.58 30.49
N GLY A 107 26.44 -6.18 31.42
CA GLY A 107 26.79 -5.91 32.81
C GLY A 107 27.60 -7.06 33.42
N GLY A 108 28.57 -6.67 34.25
CA GLY A 108 29.37 -7.58 35.04
C GLY A 108 28.49 -8.54 35.83
N ARG A 109 28.71 -9.82 35.59
CA ARG A 109 28.30 -10.90 36.49
C ARG A 109 29.31 -12.01 36.39
N ARG A 110 30.41 -11.87 37.12
CA ARG A 110 31.21 -12.97 37.69
C ARG A 110 31.91 -12.42 38.94
N SER A 111 31.21 -12.50 40.08
CA SER A 111 31.80 -12.69 41.41
C SER A 111 31.57 -14.14 41.80
#